data_AF-A0A1A8YXY4-F1
#
_entry.id   AF-A0A1A8YXY4-F1
#
_cell.length_a   1.000
_cell.length_b   1.000
_cell.length_c   1.000
_cell.angle_alpha   90.00
_cell.angle_beta   90.00
_cell.angle_gamma   90.00
#
_symmetry.space_group_name_H-M   'P 1'
#
loop_
_entity.id
_entity.type
_entity.pdbx_description
1 polymer ?
#
loop_
_entity_poly.entity_id
_entity_poly.type
_entity_poly.pdbx_seq_one_letter_code
_entity_poly.pdbx_strand_id
1 'polypeptide(L)'
;MQNVTFKGLHEDDEEGIITAKRETLEETGINEDKYKLLDFEKTLKYKVHNGVKETTYYLAVLLNNDETVKLSDEHTDYKYI
;
A
#
# COMPACT_ATOMS: atom_id res chain seq x y z
N MET A 1 8.02 13.15 -8.15
CA MET A 1 7.12 12.91 -7.00
C MET A 1 6.98 11.40 -6.93
N GLN A 2 7.43 10.77 -5.85
CA GLN A 2 7.37 9.32 -5.70
C GLN A 2 6.05 8.92 -5.02
N ASN A 3 5.39 7.89 -5.57
CA ASN A 3 4.17 7.32 -5.01
C ASN A 3 4.48 5.93 -4.46
N VAL A 4 3.84 5.59 -3.34
CA VAL A 4 3.99 4.30 -2.65
C VAL A 4 2.65 3.57 -2.71
N THR A 5 2.64 2.29 -3.08
CA THR A 5 1.40 1.52 -3.21
C THR A 5 1.67 0.05 -2.88
N PHE A 6 1.18 -0.38 -1.72
CA PHE A 6 1.39 -1.69 -1.11
C PHE A 6 0.05 -2.21 -0.58
N LYS A 7 -0.16 -3.52 -0.62
CA LYS A 7 -1.52 -4.10 -0.49
C LYS A 7 -1.51 -5.49 0.14
N GLY A 8 -2.15 -5.62 1.29
CA GLY A 8 -2.46 -6.91 1.89
C GLY A 8 -3.95 -7.12 2.14
N LEU A 9 -4.24 -8.14 2.94
CA LEU A 9 -5.61 -8.55 3.25
C LEU A 9 -6.14 -7.77 4.44
N HIS A 10 -7.45 -7.62 4.47
CA HIS A 10 -8.12 -7.09 5.63
C HIS A 10 -7.99 -8.03 6.81
N GLU A 11 -7.67 -7.49 7.99
CA GLU A 11 -7.92 -8.19 9.25
C GLU A 11 -9.37 -7.94 9.68
N ASP A 12 -9.97 -8.86 10.44
CA ASP A 12 -11.37 -8.74 10.84
C ASP A 12 -11.63 -7.40 11.57
N ASP A 13 -12.69 -6.68 11.16
CA ASP A 13 -13.15 -5.38 11.71
C ASP A 13 -12.25 -4.13 11.49
N GLU A 14 -11.29 -4.14 10.55
CA GLU A 14 -10.55 -2.92 10.19
C GLU A 14 -11.36 -1.97 9.26
N GLU A 15 -10.91 -0.72 9.09
CA GLU A 15 -11.31 0.08 7.93
C GLU A 15 -10.27 -0.08 6.80
N GLY A 16 -10.68 -0.04 5.53
CA GLY A 16 -9.77 -0.28 4.40
C GLY A 16 -8.52 0.61 4.38
N ILE A 17 -8.62 1.85 4.87
CA ILE A 17 -7.48 2.77 4.99
C ILE A 17 -6.51 2.35 6.12
N ILE A 18 -7.01 1.76 7.21
CA ILE A 18 -6.19 1.28 8.32
C ILE A 18 -5.35 0.10 7.84
N THR A 19 -5.97 -0.87 7.15
CA THR A 19 -5.28 -1.96 6.48
C THR A 19 -4.21 -1.44 5.52
N ALA A 20 -4.54 -0.48 4.65
CA ALA A 20 -3.57 0.06 3.69
C ALA A 20 -2.34 0.69 4.36
N LYS A 21 -2.52 1.40 5.49
CA LYS A 21 -1.42 1.98 6.26
C LYS A 21 -0.56 0.90 6.93
N ARG A 22 -1.19 -0.09 7.58
CA ARG A 22 -0.51 -1.21 8.24
C ARG A 22 0.32 -2.00 7.24
N GLU A 23 -0.28 -2.39 6.12
CA GLU A 23 0.38 -3.15 5.05
C GLU A 23 1.53 -2.37 4.40
N THR A 24 1.38 -1.05 4.23
CA THR A 24 2.49 -0.21 3.76
C THR A 24 3.66 -0.24 4.74
N LEU A 25 3.40 -0.16 6.05
CA LEU A 25 4.44 -0.27 7.05
C LEU A 25 5.09 -1.66 7.05
N GLU A 26 4.32 -2.73 6.94
CA GLU A 26 4.83 -4.10 6.95
C GLU A 26 5.64 -4.44 5.70
N GLU A 27 5.15 -4.07 4.51
CA GLU A 27 5.77 -4.40 3.23
C GLU A 27 6.96 -3.48 2.88
N THR A 28 7.04 -2.27 3.44
CA THR A 28 8.09 -1.29 3.06
C THR A 28 8.83 -0.64 4.22
N GLY A 29 8.37 -0.79 5.46
CA GLY A 29 8.88 -0.05 6.61
C GLY A 29 8.53 1.45 6.61
N ILE A 30 7.65 1.91 5.72
CA ILE A 30 7.29 3.33 5.60
C ILE A 30 6.02 3.60 6.43
N ASN A 31 6.18 4.39 7.48
CA ASN A 31 5.10 4.74 8.39
C ASN A 31 4.32 5.99 7.92
N GLU A 32 3.14 6.23 8.46
CA GLU A 32 2.22 7.31 8.05
C GLU A 32 2.77 8.73 8.25
N ASP A 33 3.79 8.92 9.09
CA ASP A 33 4.49 10.19 9.26
C ASP A 33 5.39 10.55 8.06
N LYS A 34 5.62 9.60 7.14
CA LYS A 34 6.54 9.74 5.99
C LYS A 34 5.86 10.08 4.68
N TYR A 35 4.53 10.07 4.65
CA TYR A 35 3.76 10.41 3.46
C TYR A 35 2.54 11.26 3.79
N LYS A 36 2.01 11.92 2.76
CA LYS A 36 0.73 12.62 2.83
C LYS A 36 -0.30 11.86 2.02
N LEU A 37 -1.39 11.47 2.67
CA LEU A 37 -2.57 10.94 1.99
C LEU A 37 -3.25 12.06 1.19
N LEU A 38 -3.66 11.71 -0.03
CA LEU A 38 -4.46 12.55 -0.90
C LEU A 38 -5.91 12.07 -0.87
N ASP A 39 -6.84 12.98 -1.16
CA ASP A 39 -8.28 12.68 -1.27
C ASP A 39 -8.56 11.95 -2.58
N PHE A 40 -8.06 10.72 -2.67
CA PHE A 40 -8.23 9.83 -3.80
C PHE A 40 -8.16 8.38 -3.34
N GLU A 41 -9.21 7.64 -3.68
CA GLU A 41 -9.25 6.20 -3.58
C GLU A 41 -9.76 5.56 -4.87
N LYS A 42 -9.35 4.32 -5.13
CA LYS A 42 -9.84 3.55 -6.27
C LYS A 42 -9.89 2.07 -5.97
N THR A 43 -11.07 1.49 -6.13
CA THR A 43 -11.27 0.05 -6.02
C THR A 43 -11.14 -0.63 -7.39
N LEU A 44 -10.28 -1.64 -7.48
CA LEU A 44 -10.17 -2.53 -8.63
C LEU A 44 -10.83 -3.86 -8.30
N LYS A 45 -11.75 -4.29 -9.16
CA LYS A 45 -12.38 -5.62 -9.10
C LYS A 45 -11.91 -6.42 -10.32
N TYR A 46 -11.28 -7.58 -10.09
CA TYR A 46 -10.69 -8.38 -11.14
C TYR A 46 -10.74 -9.87 -10.82
N LYS A 47 -10.66 -10.71 -11.85
CA LYS A 47 -10.62 -12.16 -11.68
C LYS A 47 -9.18 -12.62 -11.46
N VAL A 48 -8.95 -13.40 -10.42
CA VAL A 48 -7.67 -14.07 -10.13
C VAL A 48 -7.96 -15.55 -9.98
N HIS A 49 -7.32 -16.37 -10.83
CA HIS A 49 -7.59 -17.80 -10.93
C HIS A 49 -9.11 -18.07 -11.05
N ASN A 50 -9.70 -18.80 -10.08
CA ASN A 50 -11.11 -19.15 -10.06
C ASN A 50 -11.98 -18.21 -9.20
N GLY A 51 -11.40 -17.11 -8.69
CA GLY A 51 -12.08 -16.17 -7.78
C GLY A 51 -12.18 -14.75 -8.33
N VAL A 52 -13.07 -13.96 -7.73
CA VAL A 52 -13.11 -12.50 -7.89
C VAL A 52 -12.35 -11.90 -6.71
N LYS A 53 -11.40 -11.02 -6.99
CA LYS A 53 -10.65 -10.25 -6.00
C LYS A 53 -11.02 -8.77 -6.11
N GLU A 54 -11.04 -8.11 -4.96
CA GLU A 54 -11.26 -6.67 -4.82
C GLU A 54 -10.05 -6.07 -4.10
N THR A 55 -9.61 -4.89 -4.53
CA THR A 55 -8.48 -4.18 -3.92
C THR A 55 -8.72 -2.69 -4.01
N THR A 56 -8.76 -1.99 -2.87
CA THR A 56 -8.89 -0.54 -2.80
C THR A 56 -7.52 0.09 -2.60
N TYR A 57 -7.19 1.06 -3.45
CA TYR A 57 -5.95 1.82 -3.39
C TYR A 57 -6.23 3.22 -2.88
N TYR A 58 -5.37 3.70 -1.99
CA TYR A 58 -5.37 5.08 -1.48
C TYR A 58 -4.10 5.78 -1.96
N LEU A 59 -4.23 7.00 -2.49
CA LEU A 59 -3.06 7.71 -3.00
C LEU A 59 -2.31 8.42 -1.87
N ALA A 60 -1.01 8.15 -1.78
CA ALA A 60 -0.10 8.83 -0.86
C ALA A 60 1.15 9.33 -1.60
N VAL A 61 1.68 10.46 -1.16
CA VAL A 61 2.93 11.04 -1.66
C VAL A 61 3.97 11.05 -0.54
N LEU A 62 5.15 10.51 -0.81
CA LEU A 62 6.27 10.58 0.14
C LEU A 62 6.69 12.02 0.39
N LEU A 63 6.92 12.35 1.66
CA LEU A 63 7.42 13.66 2.08
C LEU A 63 8.92 13.81 1.78
N ASN A 64 9.65 12.68 1.78
CA ASN A 64 11.06 12.60 1.44
C ASN A 64 11.29 11.45 0.45
N ASN A 65 11.89 11.76 -0.71
CA ASN A 65 12.14 10.80 -1.79
C ASN A 65 13.33 9.86 -1.51
N ASP A 66 14.12 10.15 -0.46
CA ASP A 66 15.25 9.34 -0.02
C ASP A 66 14.87 8.38 1.13
N GLU A 67 13.57 8.22 1.41
CA GLU A 67 13.11 7.23 2.40
C GLU A 67 13.52 5.82 2.00
N THR A 68 14.05 5.08 2.98
CA THR A 68 14.56 3.73 2.76
C THR A 68 13.42 2.73 2.77
N VAL A 69 13.23 2.02 1.67
CA VAL A 69 12.30 0.89 1.58
C VAL A 69 12.95 -0.35 2.19
N LYS A 70 12.26 -0.98 3.14
CA LYS A 70 12.63 -2.27 3.73
C LYS A 70 11.56 -3.28 3.39
N LEU A 71 11.89 -4.21 2.49
CA LEU A 71 10.96 -5.23 2.05
C LEU A 71 10.75 -6.30 3.13
N SER A 72 9.49 -6.73 3.29
CA SER A 72 9.16 -7.97 3.98
C SER A 72 9.55 -9.19 3.12
N ASP A 73 9.48 -10.38 3.72
CA ASP A 73 9.78 -11.65 3.03
C ASP A 73 8.84 -11.96 1.85
N GLU A 74 7.71 -11.24 1.72
CA GLU A 74 6.78 -11.38 0.61
C GLU A 74 7.31 -10.79 -0.71
N HIS A 75 8.30 -9.90 -0.64
CA HIS A 75 8.83 -9.16 -1.78
C HIS A 75 10.34 -9.27 -1.88
N THR A 76 10.87 -9.37 -3.11
CA THR A 76 12.32 -9.55 -3.35
C THR A 76 12.99 -8.34 -4.00
N ASP A 77 12.21 -7.43 -4.60
CA ASP A 77 12.70 -6.22 -5.27
C ASP A 77 11.62 -5.12 -5.24
N TYR A 78 12.04 -3.86 -5.36
CA TYR A 78 11.15 -2.71 -5.49
C TYR A 78 11.69 -1.69 -6.49
N LYS A 79 10.78 -0.95 -7.13
CA LYS A 79 11.14 0.10 -8.09
C LYS A 79 10.23 1.30 -7.96
N TYR A 80 10.81 2.49 -8.03
CA TYR A 80 10.08 3.71 -8.33
C TYR A 80 9.92 3.81 -9.86
N ILE A 81 8.67 3.82 -10.34
CA ILE A 81 8.30 3.88 -11.77
C ILE A 81 7.59 5.18 -12.15
#